data_AF-A0A4Q3UKB1-F1
#
_entry.id   AF-A0A4Q3UKB1-F1
#
_cell.length_a   1.000
_cell.length_b   1.000
_cell.length_c   1.000
_cell.angle_alpha   90.00
_cell.angle_beta   90.00
_cell.angle_gamma   90.00
#
_symmetry.space_group_name_H-M   'P 1'
#
loop_
_entity.id
_entity.type
_entity.pdbx_description
1 polymer ?
#
loop_
_entity_poly.entity_id
_entity_poly.type
_entity_poly.pdbx_seq_one_letter_code
_entity_poly.pdbx_strand_id
1 'polypeptide(L)' 'MVTDSAKRFAQVSINLFSHEGTFRIEVPNGEDFDRIACEFERVGCAVERERRGRCLVVTPPGHN' A
#
# COMPACT_ATOMS: atom_id res chain seq x y z
N MET A 1 18.98 -3.79 -10.42
CA MET A 1 17.84 -2.87 -10.65
C MET A 1 16.56 -3.60 -10.27
N VAL A 2 16.09 -3.43 -9.04
CA VAL A 2 14.80 -4.01 -8.57
C VAL A 2 14.12 -2.94 -7.75
N THR A 3 13.60 -1.91 -8.42
CA THR A 3 12.99 -0.76 -7.74
C THR A 3 11.62 -0.35 -8.25
N ASP A 4 11.12 -0.94 -9.34
CA ASP A 4 9.84 -0.53 -9.93
C ASP A 4 8.62 -1.30 -9.40
N SER A 5 8.81 -2.53 -8.89
CA SER A 5 7.68 -3.41 -8.57
C SER A 5 6.80 -2.89 -7.43
N ALA A 6 7.38 -2.40 -6.34
CA ALA A 6 6.61 -1.87 -5.19
C ALA A 6 5.85 -0.59 -5.55
N LYS A 7 6.48 0.30 -6.34
CA LYS A 7 5.84 1.52 -6.83
C LYS A 7 4.68 1.21 -7.77
N ARG A 8 4.90 0.30 -8.73
CA ARG A 8 3.86 -0.12 -9.67
C ARG A 8 2.71 -0.83 -8.95
N PHE A 9 3.02 -1.66 -7.97
CA PHE A 9 2.03 -2.32 -7.13
C PHE A 9 1.16 -1.28 -6.41
N ALA A 10 1.77 -0.31 -5.71
CA ALA A 10 1.03 0.74 -5.02
C ALA A 10 0.11 1.53 -5.97
N GLN A 11 0.61 1.92 -7.14
CA GLN A 11 -0.18 2.64 -8.14
C GLN A 11 -1.36 1.83 -8.65
N VAL A 12 -1.17 0.54 -8.96
CA VAL A 12 -2.24 -0.34 -9.45
C VAL A 12 -3.28 -0.55 -8.36
N SER A 13 -2.88 -0.80 -7.11
CA SER A 13 -3.80 -0.96 -6.00
C SER A 13 -4.67 0.28 -5.79
N ILE A 14 -4.09 1.48 -5.84
CA ILE A 14 -4.87 2.72 -5.74
C ILE A 14 -5.86 2.84 -6.90
N ASN A 15 -5.44 2.57 -8.13
CA ASN A 15 -6.34 2.67 -9.28
C ASN A 15 -7.51 1.68 -9.18
N LEU A 16 -7.30 0.52 -8.57
CA LEU A 16 -8.35 -0.49 -8.39
C LEU A 16 -9.29 -0.15 -7.24
N PHE A 17 -8.76 0.34 -6.11
CA PHE A 17 -9.50 0.41 -4.84
C PHE A 17 -9.75 1.83 -4.31
N SER A 18 -9.36 2.88 -5.05
CA SER A 18 -9.52 4.28 -4.59
C SER A 18 -10.96 4.66 -4.26
N HIS A 19 -11.93 4.01 -4.89
CA HIS A 19 -13.36 4.25 -4.70
C HIS A 19 -13.91 3.70 -3.38
N GLU A 20 -13.19 2.79 -2.70
CA GLU A 20 -13.65 2.15 -1.46
C GLU A 20 -13.36 2.98 -0.20
N GLY A 21 -12.60 4.08 -0.33
CA GLY A 21 -12.20 4.96 0.77
C GLY A 21 -11.12 4.37 1.69
N THR A 22 -11.19 3.09 2.03
CA THR A 22 -10.12 2.38 2.75
C THR A 22 -10.07 0.93 2.30
N PHE A 23 -8.88 0.42 1.99
CA PHE A 23 -8.69 -0.96 1.56
C PHE A 23 -7.51 -1.64 2.25
N ARG A 24 -7.56 -2.98 2.31
CA ARG A 24 -6.56 -3.81 2.98
C ARG A 24 -5.69 -4.53 1.96
N ILE A 25 -4.40 -4.62 2.25
CA ILE A 25 -3.42 -5.33 1.43
C ILE A 25 -2.65 -6.30 2.31
N GLU A 26 -2.72 -7.59 1.98
CA GLU A 26 -1.85 -8.59 2.57
C GLU A 26 -0.54 -8.66 1.79
N VAL A 27 0.59 -8.50 2.48
CA VAL A 27 1.92 -8.56 1.87
C VAL A 27 2.54 -9.94 2.12
N PRO A 28 2.74 -10.76 1.07
CA PRO A 28 3.32 -12.09 1.21
C PRO A 28 4.68 -12.09 1.94
N ASN A 29 5.02 -13.24 2.52
CA ASN A 29 6.34 -13.48 3.06
C ASN A 29 7.38 -13.45 1.93
N GLY A 30 8.48 -12.72 2.12
CA GLY A 30 9.52 -12.53 1.10
C GLY A 30 9.43 -11.19 0.36
N GLU A 31 8.27 -10.53 0.38
CA GLU A 31 8.12 -9.16 -0.13
C GLU A 31 8.51 -8.13 0.92
N ASP A 32 8.95 -6.95 0.48
CA ASP A 32 9.39 -5.88 1.38
C ASP A 32 8.19 -5.05 1.88
N PHE A 33 7.65 -5.47 3.02
CA PHE A 33 6.46 -4.89 3.66
C PHE A 33 6.61 -3.39 3.93
N ASP A 34 7.73 -2.99 4.55
CA ASP A 34 7.96 -1.59 4.88
C ASP A 34 8.14 -0.76 3.62
N ARG A 35 8.81 -1.30 2.61
CA ARG A 35 8.96 -0.64 1.32
C ARG A 35 7.64 -0.41 0.60
N ILE A 36 6.75 -1.41 0.55
CA ILE A 36 5.43 -1.27 -0.08
C ILE A 36 4.63 -0.19 0.65
N ALA A 37 4.64 -0.18 1.98
CA ALA A 37 3.98 0.87 2.77
C ALA A 37 4.53 2.28 2.44
N CYS A 38 5.85 2.42 2.33
CA CYS A 38 6.47 3.68 1.95
C CYS A 38 6.04 4.17 0.55
N GLU A 39 5.83 3.28 -0.41
CA GLU A 39 5.36 3.69 -1.74
C GLU A 39 3.91 4.21 -1.69
N PHE A 40 3.04 3.64 -0.85
CA PHE A 40 1.69 4.19 -0.62
C PHE A 40 1.72 5.57 0.05
N GLU A 41 2.58 5.77 1.04
CA GLU A 41 2.74 7.07 1.70
C GLU A 41 3.28 8.13 0.72
N ARG A 42 4.20 7.77 -0.18
CA ARG A 42 4.76 8.68 -1.19
C ARG A 42 3.73 9.21 -2.18
N VAL A 43 2.65 8.47 -2.44
CA VAL A 43 1.56 8.90 -3.30
C VAL A 43 0.42 9.55 -2.53
N GLY A 44 0.64 9.86 -1.25
CA GLY A 44 -0.27 10.64 -0.41
C GLY A 44 -1.33 9.83 0.32
N CYS A 45 -1.23 8.49 0.34
CA CYS A 45 -2.13 7.66 1.14
C CYS A 45 -1.73 7.69 2.62
N ALA A 46 -2.73 7.60 3.51
CA ALA A 46 -2.48 7.21 4.90
C ALA A 46 -2.37 5.68 4.98
N VAL A 47 -1.40 5.18 5.75
CA VAL A 47 -1.09 3.74 5.82
C VAL A 47 -0.94 3.30 7.28
N GLU A 48 -1.82 2.40 7.73
CA GLU A 48 -1.64 1.69 8.99
C GLU A 48 -0.98 0.32 8.74
N ARG A 49 0.00 -0.03 9.57
CA ARG A 49 0.82 -1.23 9.41
C ARG A 49 0.47 -2.27 10.47
N GLU A 50 -0.20 -3.34 10.07
CA GLU A 50 -0.48 -4.50 10.92
C GLU A 50 0.59 -5.58 10.76
N ARG A 51 1.68 -5.48 11.53
CA ARG A 51 2.86 -6.35 11.37
C ARG A 51 2.62 -7.83 11.64
N ARG A 52 1.69 -8.19 12.52
CA ARG A 52 1.40 -9.59 12.88
C ARG A 52 0.79 -10.37 11.71
N GLY A 53 -0.07 -9.71 10.93
CA GLY A 53 -0.67 -10.28 9.72
C GLY A 53 0.03 -9.85 8.42
N ARG A 54 1.10 -9.04 8.50
CA ARG A 54 1.71 -8.34 7.35
C ARG A 54 0.65 -7.67 6.46
N CYS A 55 -0.31 -7.00 7.10
CA CYS A 55 -1.38 -6.30 6.42
C CYS A 55 -1.16 -4.79 6.45
N LEU A 56 -1.42 -4.12 5.33
CA LEU A 56 -1.46 -2.67 5.22
C LEU A 56 -2.91 -2.24 5.08
N VAL A 57 -3.36 -1.30 5.91
CA VAL A 57 -4.64 -0.63 5.74
C VAL A 57 -4.34 0.71 5.10
N VAL A 58 -4.84 0.92 3.88
CA VAL A 58 -4.50 2.06 3.02
C VAL A 58 -5.73 2.92 2.83
N THR A 59 -5.60 4.21 3.10
CA THR A 59 -6.64 5.22 2.87
C THR A 59 -6.13 6.22 1.82
N PRO A 60 -6.73 6.28 0.62
CA PRO A 60 -6.33 7.22 -0.43
C PRO A 60 -6.47 8.68 -0.01
N PRO A 61 -5.68 9.59 -0.61
CA PRO A 61 -5.84 11.02 -0.38
C PRO A 61 -7.26 11.48 -0.73
N GLY A 62 -7.84 12.34 0.12
CA GLY A 62 -9.21 12.85 -0.05
C GLY A 62 -10.30 12.00 0.64
N HIS A 63 -9.93 10.87 1.26
CA HIS A 63 -10.82 10.05 2.09
C HIS A 63 -10.47 10.08 3.58
N ASN A 64 -9.53 10.96 3.99
CA ASN A 64 -9.09 11.18 5.37
C ASN A 64 -9.89 12.29 6.05
#